data_AF-A0A2A2S9G5-F1
#
_entry.id   AF-A0A2A2S9G5-F1
#
_cell.length_a   1.000
_cell.length_b   1.000
_cell.length_c   1.000
_cell.angle_alpha   90.00
_cell.angle_beta   90.00
_cell.angle_gamma   90.00
#
_symmetry.space_group_name_H-M   'P 1'
#
loop_
_entity.id
_entity.type
_entity.pdbx_description
1 polymer ?
#
loop_
_entity_poly.entity_id
_entity_poly.type
_entity_poly.pdbx_seq_one_letter_code
_entity_poly.pdbx_strand_id
1 'polypeptide(L)'
;MNMYTETADDREIVVGLLNVATRQEAFQQLLQKYLRKMYFLLRAINLAHENADEYVQDLFAGFWKKLNTLKPGDRLDLLLFRLAVERSHAFLKRHPEAVLYDLSTEQQIILALKQQGLFDQEEIGAIAALPVLQVRADLKAATIKVLNRAI
;
A
#
# COMPACT_ATOMS: atom_id res chain seq x y z
N MET A 1 3.56 2.55 -31.77
CA MET A 1 4.49 1.64 -31.09
C MET A 1 4.05 1.54 -29.64
N ASN A 2 3.23 0.54 -29.29
CA ASN A 2 2.67 0.43 -27.93
C ASN A 2 3.70 -0.30 -27.05
N MET A 3 4.55 0.47 -26.36
CA MET A 3 5.44 -0.04 -25.31
C MET A 3 4.62 -0.29 -24.04
N TYR A 4 3.88 -1.39 -23.99
CA TYR A 4 3.61 -2.00 -22.70
C TYR A 4 4.88 -2.77 -22.34
N THR A 5 5.81 -2.11 -21.66
CA THR A 5 6.89 -2.80 -20.95
C THR A 5 6.21 -3.79 -20.01
N GLU A 6 6.32 -5.07 -20.32
CA GLU A 6 5.94 -6.15 -19.43
C GLU A 6 6.73 -5.92 -18.13
N THR A 7 6.05 -5.48 -17.08
CA THR A 7 6.73 -5.19 -15.80
C THR A 7 7.25 -6.51 -15.26
N ALA A 8 8.54 -6.57 -14.93
CA ALA A 8 9.21 -7.77 -14.42
C ALA A 8 8.40 -8.46 -13.32
N ASP A 9 8.45 -9.80 -13.27
CA ASP A 9 7.73 -10.58 -12.26
C ASP A 9 8.25 -10.25 -10.85
N ASP A 10 7.37 -10.31 -9.85
CA ASP A 10 7.78 -9.98 -8.47
C ASP A 10 8.91 -10.90 -7.98
N ARG A 11 8.93 -12.17 -8.40
CA ARG A 11 9.99 -13.11 -8.01
C ARG A 11 11.33 -12.73 -8.62
N GLU A 12 11.34 -12.28 -9.87
CA GLU A 12 12.56 -11.81 -10.54
C GLU A 12 13.12 -10.56 -9.86
N ILE A 13 12.23 -9.63 -9.52
CA ILE A 13 12.60 -8.43 -8.75
C ILE A 13 13.18 -8.83 -7.39
N VAL A 14 12.57 -9.76 -6.66
CA VAL A 14 13.12 -10.25 -5.37
C VAL A 14 14.52 -10.84 -5.54
N VAL A 15 14.71 -11.73 -6.53
CA VAL A 15 16.03 -12.34 -6.81
C VAL A 15 17.07 -11.25 -7.09
N GLY A 16 16.72 -10.26 -7.91
CA GLY A 16 17.61 -9.14 -8.21
C GLY A 16 17.91 -8.26 -7.00
N LEU A 17 16.93 -8.00 -6.13
CA LEU A 17 17.12 -7.20 -4.91
C LEU A 17 18.07 -7.87 -3.90
N LEU A 18 18.04 -9.21 -3.82
CA LEU A 18 18.90 -9.98 -2.92
C LEU A 18 20.37 -10.00 -3.39
N ASN A 19 20.62 -9.90 -4.68
CA ASN A 19 21.97 -9.85 -5.25
C ASN A 19 22.50 -8.40 -5.31
N VAL A 20 23.61 -8.13 -4.61
CA VAL A 20 24.23 -6.79 -4.55
C VAL A 20 24.56 -6.23 -5.95
N ALA A 21 24.97 -7.07 -6.89
CA ALA A 21 25.35 -6.64 -8.23
C ALA A 21 24.16 -6.17 -9.09
N THR A 22 22.97 -6.74 -8.88
CA THR A 22 21.76 -6.45 -9.68
C THR A 22 20.71 -5.65 -8.90
N ARG A 23 20.95 -5.39 -7.61
CA ARG A 23 19.99 -4.75 -6.70
C ARG A 23 19.47 -3.41 -7.20
N GLN A 24 20.34 -2.57 -7.75
CA GLN A 24 19.94 -1.23 -8.20
C GLN A 24 18.96 -1.31 -9.39
N GLU A 25 19.25 -2.18 -10.35
CA GLU A 25 18.37 -2.42 -11.50
C GLU A 25 17.04 -3.04 -11.07
N ALA A 26 17.08 -4.05 -10.19
CA ALA A 26 15.87 -4.67 -9.64
C ALA A 26 15.01 -3.66 -8.88
N PHE A 27 15.62 -2.72 -8.16
CA PHE A 27 14.89 -1.67 -7.48
C PHE A 27 14.28 -0.65 -8.45
N GLN A 28 14.92 -0.35 -9.57
CA GLN A 28 14.29 0.47 -10.63
C GLN A 28 13.04 -0.22 -11.20
N GLN A 29 13.10 -1.54 -11.42
CA GLN A 29 11.95 -2.32 -11.88
C GLN A 29 10.82 -2.30 -10.83
N LEU A 30 11.16 -2.43 -9.54
CA LEU A 30 10.21 -2.28 -8.43
C LEU A 30 9.54 -0.90 -8.44
N LEU A 31 10.31 0.17 -8.61
CA LEU A 31 9.78 1.53 -8.68
C LEU A 31 8.80 1.67 -9.85
N GLN A 32 9.19 1.22 -11.05
CA GLN A 32 8.33 1.26 -12.25
C GLN A 32 7.00 0.52 -12.02
N LYS A 33 7.04 -0.61 -11.31
CA LYS A 33 5.86 -1.45 -11.06
C LYS A 33 4.93 -0.92 -9.97
N TYR A 34 5.48 -0.31 -8.91
CA TYR A 34 4.70 -0.01 -7.70
C TYR A 34 4.49 1.47 -7.41
N LEU A 35 5.26 2.39 -7.99
CA LEU A 35 5.17 3.82 -7.65
C LEU A 35 3.74 4.35 -7.83
N ARG A 36 3.12 4.07 -8.97
CA ARG A 36 1.74 4.50 -9.25
C ARG A 36 0.72 3.86 -8.29
N LYS A 37 0.94 2.60 -7.89
CA LYS A 37 0.06 1.89 -6.93
C LYS A 37 0.14 2.51 -5.54
N MET A 38 1.36 2.84 -5.08
CA MET A 38 1.58 3.49 -3.79
C MET A 38 0.94 4.88 -3.76
N TYR A 39 1.10 5.65 -4.83
CA TYR A 39 0.47 6.95 -4.99
C TYR A 39 -1.07 6.86 -4.91
N PHE A 40 -1.69 5.93 -5.66
CA PHE A 40 -3.15 5.77 -5.63
C PHE A 40 -3.68 5.34 -4.27
N LEU A 41 -2.97 4.47 -3.55
CA LEU A 41 -3.36 4.10 -2.20
C LEU A 41 -3.33 5.31 -1.26
N LEU A 42 -2.24 6.08 -1.25
CA LEU A 42 -2.11 7.25 -0.37
C LEU A 42 -3.18 8.31 -0.68
N ARG A 43 -3.52 8.49 -1.95
CA ARG A 43 -4.64 9.35 -2.37
C ARG A 43 -5.99 8.83 -1.87
N ALA A 44 -6.22 7.52 -1.92
CA ALA A 44 -7.44 6.91 -1.36
C ALA A 44 -7.55 7.06 0.17
N ILE A 45 -6.41 7.25 0.86
CA ILE A 45 -6.33 7.58 2.29
C ILE A 45 -6.63 9.07 2.57
N ASN A 46 -6.99 9.86 1.55
CA ASN A 46 -7.22 11.30 1.64
C ASN A 46 -5.95 12.11 1.96
N LEU A 47 -4.77 11.59 1.62
CA LEU A 47 -3.52 12.34 1.70
C LEU A 47 -3.43 13.32 0.54
N ALA A 48 -3.19 14.61 0.82
CA ALA A 48 -3.17 15.69 -0.17
C ALA A 48 -2.14 15.44 -1.30
N HIS A 49 -2.48 15.86 -2.53
CA HIS A 49 -1.61 15.64 -3.70
C HIS A 49 -0.19 16.18 -3.48
N GLU A 50 -0.07 17.38 -2.91
CA GLU A 50 1.21 18.05 -2.63
C GLU A 50 2.13 17.27 -1.68
N ASN A 51 1.57 16.42 -0.83
CA ASN A 51 2.33 15.61 0.14
C ASN A 51 2.55 14.18 -0.36
N ALA A 52 1.74 13.68 -1.31
CA ALA A 52 1.75 12.27 -1.69
C ALA A 52 3.10 11.82 -2.26
N ASP A 53 3.77 12.68 -3.04
CA ASP A 53 5.06 12.35 -3.64
C ASP A 53 6.17 12.17 -2.59
N GLU A 54 6.22 13.02 -1.56
CA GLU A 54 7.17 12.89 -0.45
C GLU A 54 6.94 11.57 0.31
N TYR A 55 5.69 11.24 0.60
CA TYR A 55 5.35 10.00 1.29
C TYR A 55 5.71 8.75 0.47
N VAL A 56 5.54 8.80 -0.86
CA VAL A 56 5.96 7.70 -1.76
C VAL A 56 7.48 7.56 -1.78
N GLN A 57 8.23 8.68 -1.83
CA GLN A 57 9.69 8.64 -1.76
C GLN A 57 10.17 8.04 -0.43
N ASP A 58 9.63 8.52 0.69
CA ASP A 58 9.92 7.99 2.01
C ASP A 58 9.59 6.50 2.13
N LEU A 59 8.51 6.06 1.48
CA LEU A 59 8.14 4.65 1.39
C LEU A 59 9.23 3.82 0.75
N PHE A 60 9.64 4.15 -0.47
CA PHE A 60 10.66 3.38 -1.17
C PHE A 60 12.04 3.50 -0.52
N ALA A 61 12.40 4.67 0.02
CA ALA A 61 13.62 4.82 0.81
C ALA A 61 13.61 3.94 2.07
N GLY A 62 12.46 3.82 2.73
CA GLY A 62 12.27 2.90 3.86
C GLY A 62 12.33 1.43 3.45
N PHE A 63 11.77 1.07 2.28
CA PHE A 63 11.85 -0.29 1.74
C PHE A 63 13.29 -0.66 1.39
N TRP A 64 14.04 0.24 0.75
CA TRP A 64 15.46 0.05 0.44
C TRP A 64 16.29 -0.28 1.69
N LYS A 65 16.05 0.43 2.79
CA LYS A 65 16.71 0.19 4.09
C LYS A 65 16.39 -1.18 4.69
N LYS A 66 15.25 -1.78 4.34
CA LYS A 66 14.80 -3.11 4.81
C LYS A 66 15.17 -4.25 3.86
N LEU A 67 15.90 -4.01 2.77
CA LEU A 67 16.24 -5.07 1.80
C LEU A 67 17.06 -6.22 2.40
N ASN A 68 17.80 -5.98 3.48
CA ASN A 68 18.53 -7.03 4.20
C ASN A 68 17.62 -8.02 4.95
N THR A 69 16.35 -7.66 5.18
CA THR A 69 15.36 -8.57 5.78
C THR A 69 14.53 -9.34 4.76
N LEU A 70 14.69 -9.00 3.47
CA LEU A 70 13.95 -9.63 2.37
C LEU A 70 14.37 -11.09 2.22
N LYS A 71 13.40 -11.97 1.94
CA LYS A 71 13.59 -13.40 1.71
C LYS A 71 13.14 -13.78 0.30
N PRO A 72 13.70 -14.84 -0.32
CA PRO A 72 13.32 -15.26 -1.67
C PRO A 72 11.83 -15.56 -1.88
N GLY A 73 11.11 -15.96 -0.83
CA GLY A 73 9.68 -16.28 -0.89
C GLY A 73 8.76 -15.11 -0.53
N ASP A 74 9.30 -13.91 -0.28
CA ASP A 74 8.49 -12.77 0.13
C ASP A 74 7.66 -12.24 -1.03
N ARG A 75 6.44 -11.82 -0.71
CA ARG A 75 5.53 -11.14 -1.62
C ARG A 75 5.74 -9.64 -1.58
N LEU A 76 6.33 -9.08 -2.65
CA LEU A 76 6.67 -7.66 -2.74
C LEU A 76 5.45 -6.75 -2.60
N ASP A 77 4.34 -7.12 -3.23
CA ASP A 77 3.09 -6.39 -3.12
C ASP A 77 2.61 -6.30 -1.67
N LEU A 78 2.54 -7.42 -0.95
CA LEU A 78 2.14 -7.40 0.47
C LEU A 78 3.09 -6.57 1.34
N LEU A 79 4.40 -6.66 1.09
CA LEU A 79 5.40 -5.91 1.87
C LEU A 79 5.31 -4.39 1.62
N LEU A 80 5.18 -3.97 0.36
CA LEU A 80 5.09 -2.55 0.01
C LEU A 80 3.77 -1.95 0.51
N PHE A 81 2.65 -2.66 0.34
CA PHE A 81 1.36 -2.19 0.82
C PHE A 81 1.30 -2.14 2.36
N ARG A 82 1.93 -3.09 3.06
CA ARG A 82 2.07 -3.03 4.53
C ARG A 82 2.84 -1.77 4.95
N LEU A 83 3.95 -1.51 4.28
CA LEU A 83 4.78 -0.34 4.55
C LEU A 83 4.06 0.99 4.23
N ALA A 84 3.18 0.98 3.23
CA ALA A 84 2.28 2.10 2.93
C ALA A 84 1.25 2.30 4.03
N VAL A 85 0.62 1.22 4.49
CA VAL A 85 -0.39 1.26 5.57
C VAL A 85 0.21 1.74 6.90
N GLU A 86 1.43 1.32 7.24
CA GLU A 86 2.17 1.86 8.39
C GLU A 86 2.27 3.40 8.33
N ARG A 87 2.60 3.95 7.15
CA ARG A 87 2.66 5.40 6.93
C ARG A 87 1.30 6.06 6.97
N SER A 88 0.28 5.43 6.39
CA SER A 88 -1.11 5.90 6.41
C SER A 88 -1.65 5.99 7.82
N HIS A 89 -1.39 4.99 8.68
CA HIS A 89 -1.73 5.06 10.10
C HIS A 89 -1.06 6.23 10.80
N ALA A 90 0.25 6.40 10.59
CA ALA A 90 1.00 7.52 11.18
C ALA A 90 0.48 8.89 10.70
N PHE A 91 0.11 8.98 9.43
CA PHE A 91 -0.49 10.18 8.83
C PHE A 91 -1.85 10.49 9.43
N LEU A 92 -2.81 9.56 9.39
CA LEU A 92 -4.17 9.76 9.90
C LEU A 92 -4.19 10.02 11.41
N LYS A 93 -3.26 9.45 12.18
CA LYS A 93 -3.10 9.76 13.59
C LYS A 93 -2.68 11.22 13.85
N ARG A 94 -1.88 11.79 12.95
CA ARG A 94 -1.43 13.19 13.03
C ARG A 94 -2.44 14.17 12.42
N HIS A 95 -3.32 13.69 11.55
CA HIS A 95 -4.27 14.47 10.77
C HIS A 95 -5.68 13.89 10.91
N PRO A 96 -6.31 13.99 12.10
CA PRO A 96 -7.66 13.46 12.33
C PRO A 96 -8.70 14.06 11.37
N GLU A 97 -8.47 15.28 10.88
CA GLU A 97 -9.30 15.95 9.87
C GLU A 97 -9.29 15.27 8.49
N ALA A 98 -8.28 14.44 8.20
CA ALA A 98 -8.21 13.67 6.96
C ALA A 98 -9.13 12.44 6.98
N VAL A 99 -9.71 12.09 8.14
CA VAL A 99 -10.65 10.98 8.29
C VAL A 99 -12.01 11.37 7.71
N LEU A 100 -12.48 10.57 6.75
CA LEU A 100 -13.70 10.82 6.00
C LEU A 100 -14.90 10.13 6.64
N TYR A 101 -16.11 10.64 6.40
CA TYR A 101 -17.40 9.97 6.68
C TYR A 101 -17.57 9.42 8.10
N ASP A 102 -16.92 10.04 9.09
CA ASP A 102 -16.91 9.55 10.49
C ASP A 102 -16.41 8.09 10.60
N LEU A 103 -15.53 7.67 9.69
CA LEU A 103 -14.84 6.39 9.73
C LEU A 103 -13.84 6.36 10.89
N SER A 104 -13.46 5.17 11.35
CA SER A 104 -12.18 5.04 12.08
C SER A 104 -11.01 5.04 11.09
N THR A 105 -9.80 5.28 11.60
CA THR A 105 -8.55 5.14 10.84
C THR A 105 -8.45 3.78 10.16
N GLU A 106 -8.76 2.70 10.89
CA GLU A 106 -8.75 1.33 10.37
C GLU A 106 -9.77 1.15 9.25
N GLN A 107 -10.99 1.64 9.43
CA GLN A 107 -12.07 1.56 8.43
C GLN A 107 -11.68 2.27 7.14
N GLN A 108 -11.09 3.47 7.22
CA GLN A 108 -10.60 4.20 6.06
C GLN A 108 -9.48 3.47 5.33
N ILE A 109 -8.52 2.91 6.08
CA ILE A 109 -7.41 2.14 5.51
C ILE A 109 -7.91 0.88 4.79
N ILE A 110 -8.78 0.12 5.45
CA ILE A 110 -9.36 -1.10 4.89
C ILE A 110 -10.16 -0.79 3.62
N LEU A 111 -10.95 0.30 3.63
CA LEU A 111 -11.70 0.74 2.46
C LEU A 111 -10.76 1.14 1.31
N ALA A 112 -9.71 1.91 1.59
CA ALA A 112 -8.72 2.33 0.60
C ALA A 112 -7.99 1.14 -0.02
N LEU A 113 -7.61 0.13 0.78
CA LEU A 113 -7.05 -1.13 0.29
C LEU A 113 -8.04 -1.88 -0.59
N LYS A 114 -9.31 -1.97 -0.18
CA LYS A 114 -10.36 -2.64 -0.96
C LYS A 114 -10.60 -1.98 -2.31
N GLN A 115 -10.55 -0.64 -2.37
CA GLN A 115 -10.70 0.14 -3.59
C GLN A 115 -9.59 -0.11 -4.63
N GLN A 116 -8.41 -0.57 -4.19
CA GLN A 116 -7.34 -0.93 -5.13
C GLN A 116 -7.70 -2.16 -5.98
N GLY A 117 -8.61 -3.01 -5.50
CA GLY A 117 -9.02 -4.23 -6.21
C GLY A 117 -7.92 -5.29 -6.35
N LEU A 118 -6.84 -5.18 -5.56
CA LEU A 118 -5.67 -6.04 -5.65
C LEU A 118 -5.67 -7.19 -4.62
N PHE A 119 -6.44 -7.06 -3.54
CA PHE A 119 -6.33 -7.90 -2.37
C PHE A 119 -7.68 -8.46 -1.93
N ASP A 120 -7.67 -9.73 -1.52
CA ASP A 120 -8.78 -10.32 -0.79
C ASP A 120 -8.79 -9.87 0.69
N GLN A 121 -9.76 -10.34 1.47
CA GLN A 121 -9.90 -9.93 2.86
C GLN A 121 -8.80 -10.49 3.78
N GLU A 122 -8.22 -11.64 3.46
CA GLU A 122 -7.13 -12.24 4.23
C GLU A 122 -5.84 -11.46 3.98
N GLU A 123 -5.57 -11.12 2.72
CA GLU A 123 -4.44 -10.28 2.32
C GLU A 123 -4.55 -8.87 2.89
N ILE A 124 -5.74 -8.26 2.87
CA ILE A 124 -5.99 -6.98 3.56
C ILE A 124 -5.69 -7.11 5.05
N GLY A 125 -6.10 -8.20 5.69
CA GLY A 125 -5.79 -8.46 7.09
C GLY A 125 -4.29 -8.59 7.34
N ALA A 126 -3.57 -9.31 6.47
CA ALA A 126 -2.13 -9.42 6.53
C ALA A 126 -1.44 -8.06 6.38
N ILE A 127 -1.85 -7.25 5.39
CA ILE A 127 -1.30 -5.92 5.11
C ILE A 127 -1.56 -4.96 6.29
N ALA A 128 -2.78 -4.93 6.80
CA ALA A 128 -3.20 -4.03 7.87
C ALA A 128 -2.82 -4.55 9.28
N ALA A 129 -2.24 -5.74 9.39
CA ALA A 129 -1.98 -6.44 10.65
C ALA A 129 -3.24 -6.61 11.51
N LEU A 130 -4.36 -6.98 10.88
CA LEU A 130 -5.66 -7.18 11.52
C LEU A 130 -6.20 -8.59 11.28
N PRO A 131 -6.98 -9.16 12.23
CA PRO A 131 -7.71 -10.39 12.00
C PRO A 131 -8.73 -10.25 10.85
N VAL A 132 -8.87 -11.28 10.00
CA VAL A 132 -9.83 -11.26 8.87
C VAL A 132 -11.28 -10.99 9.31
N LEU A 133 -11.67 -11.43 10.50
CA LEU A 133 -13.00 -11.15 11.05
C LEU A 133 -13.20 -9.66 11.33
N GLN A 134 -12.17 -8.98 11.80
CA GLN A 134 -12.19 -7.54 12.01
C GLN A 134 -12.26 -6.81 10.66
N VAL A 135 -11.46 -7.22 9.67
CA VAL A 135 -11.52 -6.66 8.31
C VAL A 135 -12.93 -6.75 7.72
N ARG A 136 -13.61 -7.89 7.88
CA ARG A 136 -14.99 -8.09 7.42
C ARG A 136 -15.97 -7.15 8.13
N ALA A 137 -15.87 -7.04 9.44
CA ALA A 137 -16.74 -6.18 10.24
C ALA A 137 -16.55 -4.70 9.84
N ASP A 138 -15.31 -4.25 9.75
CA ASP A 138 -14.95 -2.87 9.41
C ASP A 138 -15.31 -2.50 7.97
N LEU A 139 -15.13 -3.42 6.99
CA LEU A 139 -15.61 -3.19 5.63
C LEU A 139 -17.13 -2.93 5.58
N LYS A 140 -17.90 -3.77 6.30
CA LYS A 140 -19.36 -3.63 6.34
C LYS A 140 -19.76 -2.31 7.00
N ALA A 141 -19.16 -1.98 8.14
CA ALA A 141 -19.43 -0.73 8.85
C ALA A 141 -19.05 0.50 8.02
N ALA A 142 -17.87 0.49 7.40
CA ALA A 142 -17.39 1.57 6.54
C ALA A 142 -18.32 1.80 5.34
N THR A 143 -18.75 0.73 4.68
CA THR A 143 -19.66 0.81 3.53
C THR A 143 -20.98 1.48 3.91
N ILE A 144 -21.55 1.14 5.06
CA ILE A 144 -22.79 1.77 5.56
C ILE A 144 -22.58 3.26 5.82
N LYS A 145 -21.48 3.64 6.49
CA LYS A 145 -21.17 5.04 6.78
C LYS A 145 -21.00 5.89 5.51
N VAL A 146 -20.30 5.35 4.52
CA VAL A 146 -20.11 6.01 3.21
C VAL A 146 -21.44 6.20 2.49
N LEU A 147 -22.30 5.16 2.45
CA LEU A 147 -23.61 5.24 1.80
C LEU A 147 -24.54 6.25 2.47
N ASN A 148 -24.57 6.29 3.81
CA ASN A 148 -25.44 7.20 4.56
C ASN A 148 -25.07 8.68 4.45
N ARG A 149 -23.84 9.00 4.00
CA ARG A 149 -23.36 10.38 3.78
C ARG A 149 -23.42 10.81 2.31
N ALA A 150 -23.66 9.87 1.40
CA ALA A 150 -23.81 10.12 -0.04
C ALA A 150 -25.25 10.44 -0.44
N ILE A 151 -26.19 10.42 0.52
CA ILE A 151 -27.61 10.79 0.42
C ILE A 151 -27.81 12.07 1.24
#